data_AF-A0AB35UIQ5-F1
#
_entry.id   AF-A0AB35UIQ5-F1
#
_cell.length_a   1.000
_cell.length_b   1.000
_cell.length_c   1.000
_cell.angle_alpha   90.00
_cell.angle_beta   90.00
_cell.angle_gamma   90.00
#
_symmetry.space_group_name_H-M   'P 1'
#
loop_
_entity.id
_entity.type
_entity.pdbx_description
1 polymer ?
#
loop_
_entity_poly.entity_id
_entity_poly.type
_entity_poly.pdbx_seq_one_letter_code
_entity_poly.pdbx_strand_id
1 'polypeptide(L)'
;MAVVSMRKLLEAGVHFGHQTRRWNPKMKPNIYASRNGVYIINLEKTIEQIDTAYEAMKDIAEKGGKVLFVGTKKQAQQIVVDEALRSGSFFVNQRWLGGLLTNFRTIQKRVKRLIEIEEMEASGLIDVYPKKEIAQIKKEKAKLENFLGGIKEMKKLPNAIFVIDPKEEHNAVAEAKKLGIPVFAMVDTNCDPEAVDYPIASNDDGNSSVKLIVELMADAIVEAKGGLLSVAYNIEEGEDITMADVIVNVEEKIAENDRRRRQRNEERRAAQANRRPYNRDNRNGNGPRSGKPFVKKETVKPAATTEAAPAPAAE
;
A
#
# COMPACT_ATOMS: atom_id res chain seq x y z
N MET A 1 -6.25 25.27 -14.12
CA MET A 1 -5.01 25.59 -13.38
C MET A 1 -4.33 24.27 -13.13
N ALA A 2 -3.03 24.13 -13.40
CA ALA A 2 -2.34 22.85 -13.21
C ALA A 2 -2.45 22.41 -11.74
N VAL A 3 -2.94 21.19 -11.51
CA VAL A 3 -3.18 20.69 -10.15
C VAL A 3 -1.85 20.41 -9.44
N VAL A 4 -0.84 19.97 -10.18
CA VAL A 4 0.49 19.59 -9.67
C VAL A 4 1.59 20.02 -10.62
N SER A 5 2.76 20.38 -10.08
CA SER A 5 3.94 20.71 -10.89
C SER A 5 4.70 19.47 -11.36
N MET A 6 5.35 19.55 -12.53
CA MET A 6 6.20 18.46 -13.04
C MET A 6 7.32 18.09 -12.06
N ARG A 7 7.88 19.10 -11.38
CA ARG A 7 8.89 18.92 -10.34
C ARG A 7 8.43 18.01 -9.23
N LYS A 8 7.20 18.17 -8.73
CA LYS A 8 6.66 17.32 -7.67
C LYS A 8 6.52 15.86 -8.13
N LEU A 9 6.09 15.66 -9.37
CA LEU A 9 6.00 14.32 -9.99
C LEU A 9 7.39 13.66 -10.16
N LEU A 10 8.40 14.45 -10.53
CA LEU A 10 9.79 14.01 -10.64
C LEU A 10 10.37 13.60 -9.28
N GLU A 11 10.18 14.44 -8.25
CA GLU A 11 10.65 14.21 -6.88
C GLU A 11 9.99 12.98 -6.25
N ALA A 12 8.68 12.80 -6.46
CA ALA A 12 7.94 11.63 -5.97
C ALA A 12 8.26 10.33 -6.73
N GLY A 13 8.94 10.41 -7.88
CA GLY A 13 9.35 9.25 -8.67
C GLY A 13 8.23 8.66 -9.54
N VAL A 14 7.28 9.47 -9.98
CA VAL A 14 6.14 9.06 -10.81
C VAL A 14 6.57 8.61 -12.21
N HIS A 15 7.68 9.15 -12.72
CA HIS A 15 8.22 8.89 -14.06
C HIS A 15 8.85 7.49 -14.22
N PHE A 16 9.07 6.75 -13.13
CA PHE A 16 9.65 5.41 -13.24
C PHE A 16 8.59 4.38 -13.65
N GLY A 17 8.80 3.69 -14.76
CA GLY A 17 7.99 2.54 -15.15
C GLY A 17 8.64 1.20 -14.78
N HIS A 18 8.08 0.12 -15.32
CA HIS A 18 8.63 -1.23 -15.20
C HIS A 18 9.82 -1.49 -16.15
N GLN A 19 10.43 -2.66 -15.97
CA GLN A 19 11.45 -3.18 -16.89
C GLN A 19 10.91 -3.34 -18.31
N THR A 20 11.77 -3.10 -19.31
CA THR A 20 11.39 -3.14 -20.74
C THR A 20 10.80 -4.45 -21.21
N ARG A 21 11.06 -5.55 -20.49
CA ARG A 21 10.54 -6.90 -20.78
C ARG A 21 9.07 -7.09 -20.40
N ARG A 22 8.53 -6.24 -19.51
CA ARG A 22 7.21 -6.43 -18.89
C ARG A 22 6.15 -5.43 -19.36
N TRP A 23 6.44 -4.66 -20.41
CA TRP A 23 5.57 -3.59 -20.87
C TRP A 23 4.41 -4.06 -21.76
N ASN A 24 3.37 -3.24 -21.81
CA ASN A 24 2.25 -3.37 -22.72
C ASN A 24 2.46 -2.42 -23.92
N PRO A 25 2.42 -2.92 -25.17
CA PRO A 25 2.57 -2.07 -26.36
C PRO A 25 1.60 -0.89 -26.45
N LYS A 26 0.39 -1.01 -25.88
CA LYS A 26 -0.59 0.08 -25.85
C LYS A 26 -0.17 1.27 -24.98
N MET A 27 0.76 1.06 -24.05
CA MET A 27 1.34 2.14 -23.23
C MET A 27 2.38 2.98 -23.98
N LYS A 28 2.75 2.62 -25.22
CA LYS A 28 3.75 3.35 -26.02
C LYS A 28 3.53 4.88 -26.06
N PRO A 29 2.30 5.42 -26.21
CA PRO A 29 2.10 6.86 -26.23
C PRO A 29 2.48 7.54 -24.90
N ASN A 30 2.37 6.84 -23.77
CA ASN A 30 2.65 7.36 -22.44
C ASN A 30 4.12 7.16 -22.01
N ILE A 31 4.93 6.47 -22.81
CA ILE A 31 6.34 6.21 -22.54
C ILE A 31 7.18 7.22 -23.31
N TYR A 32 8.10 7.90 -22.60
CA TYR A 32 9.02 8.86 -23.20
C TYR A 32 10.28 8.18 -23.73
N ALA A 33 10.97 7.41 -22.89
CA ALA A 33 12.24 6.77 -23.24
C ALA A 33 12.47 5.51 -22.41
N SER A 34 13.56 4.78 -22.68
CA SER A 34 14.04 3.70 -21.81
C SER A 34 15.51 3.92 -21.44
N ARG A 35 15.85 3.76 -20.16
CA ARG A 35 17.23 3.87 -19.64
C ARG A 35 17.55 2.70 -18.74
N ASN A 36 18.72 2.07 -18.95
CA ASN A 36 19.20 0.91 -18.19
C ASN A 36 18.15 -0.22 -18.03
N GLY A 37 17.35 -0.44 -19.07
CA GLY A 37 16.32 -1.49 -19.10
C GLY A 37 15.03 -1.18 -18.34
N VAL A 38 14.81 0.08 -17.93
CA VAL A 38 13.59 0.59 -17.30
C VAL A 38 12.95 1.64 -18.21
N TYR A 39 11.62 1.61 -18.36
CA TYR A 39 10.89 2.65 -19.10
C TYR A 39 10.70 3.90 -18.25
N ILE A 40 10.76 5.06 -18.90
CA ILE A 40 10.47 6.37 -18.32
C ILE A 40 9.14 6.84 -18.89
N ILE A 41 8.19 7.13 -17.99
CA ILE A 41 6.86 7.62 -18.31
C ILE A 41 6.94 9.11 -18.65
N ASN A 42 6.15 9.55 -19.63
CA ASN A 42 6.06 10.95 -20.03
C ASN A 42 5.18 11.73 -19.03
N LEU A 43 5.83 12.51 -18.17
CA LEU A 43 5.18 13.39 -17.18
C LEU A 43 4.32 14.50 -17.79
N GLU A 44 4.60 15.01 -18.99
CA GLU A 44 3.75 16.02 -19.63
C GLU A 44 2.34 15.45 -19.85
N LYS A 45 2.28 14.24 -20.42
CA LYS A 45 1.03 13.50 -20.60
C LYS A 45 0.39 13.10 -19.28
N THR A 46 1.21 12.74 -18.28
CA THR A 46 0.70 12.46 -16.94
C THR A 46 0.02 13.68 -16.33
N ILE A 47 0.54 14.89 -16.51
CA ILE A 47 -0.09 16.12 -16.01
C ILE A 47 -1.45 16.33 -16.68
N GLU A 48 -1.53 16.23 -18.01
CA GLU A 48 -2.81 16.34 -18.75
C GLU A 48 -3.85 15.31 -18.27
N GLN A 49 -3.40 14.07 -18.03
CA GLN A 49 -4.22 12.98 -17.51
C GLN A 49 -4.68 13.25 -16.07
N ILE A 50 -3.80 13.77 -15.22
CA ILE A 50 -4.14 14.15 -13.85
C ILE A 50 -5.18 15.26 -13.86
N ASP A 51 -4.99 16.32 -14.65
CA ASP A 51 -5.92 17.43 -14.71
C ASP A 51 -7.32 16.96 -15.18
N THR A 52 -7.37 16.12 -16.23
CA THR A 52 -8.63 15.53 -16.73
C THR A 52 -9.31 14.64 -15.67
N ALA A 53 -8.53 13.78 -15.01
CA ALA A 53 -9.03 12.89 -13.96
C ALA A 53 -9.51 13.67 -12.73
N TYR A 54 -8.79 14.73 -12.36
CA TYR A 54 -9.08 15.59 -11.21
C TYR A 54 -10.40 16.33 -11.41
N GLU A 55 -10.59 16.95 -12.58
CA GLU A 55 -11.84 17.65 -12.92
C GLU A 55 -13.04 16.70 -12.92
N ALA A 56 -12.91 15.51 -13.51
CA ALA A 56 -13.97 14.52 -13.52
C ALA A 56 -14.28 13.96 -12.11
N MET A 57 -13.26 13.74 -11.28
CA MET A 57 -13.44 13.32 -9.88
C MET A 57 -14.15 14.40 -9.06
N LYS A 58 -13.77 15.66 -9.24
CA LYS A 58 -14.37 16.82 -8.60
C LYS A 58 -15.85 16.96 -8.98
N ASP A 59 -16.19 16.88 -10.27
CA ASP A 59 -17.59 16.94 -10.74
C ASP A 59 -18.47 15.83 -10.14
N ILE A 60 -17.93 14.60 -10.01
CA ILE A 60 -18.63 13.50 -9.36
C ILE A 60 -18.86 13.79 -7.87
N ALA A 61 -17.86 14.35 -7.19
CA ALA A 61 -17.96 14.71 -5.78
C ALA A 61 -18.92 15.89 -5.53
N GLU A 62 -18.94 16.91 -6.39
CA GLU A 62 -19.86 18.06 -6.32
C GLU A 62 -21.32 17.63 -6.46
N LYS A 63 -21.59 16.59 -7.28
CA LYS A 63 -22.92 15.96 -7.42
C LYS A 63 -23.30 15.10 -6.21
N GLY A 64 -22.48 15.06 -5.16
CA GLY A 64 -22.67 14.23 -3.97
C GLY A 64 -22.36 12.75 -4.19
N GLY A 65 -21.64 12.42 -5.27
CA GLY A 65 -21.22 11.07 -5.58
C GLY A 65 -20.22 10.51 -4.56
N LYS A 66 -20.22 9.19 -4.39
CA LYS A 66 -19.26 8.49 -3.52
C LYS A 66 -18.22 7.74 -4.35
N VAL A 67 -16.97 7.85 -3.94
CA VAL A 67 -15.82 7.21 -4.60
C VAL A 67 -15.33 6.04 -3.74
N LEU A 68 -14.90 4.97 -4.40
CA LEU A 68 -14.27 3.82 -3.77
C LEU A 68 -12.80 3.74 -4.19
N PHE A 69 -11.88 3.90 -3.23
CA PHE A 69 -10.45 3.71 -3.44
C PHE A 69 -10.07 2.23 -3.31
N VAL A 70 -9.33 1.71 -4.27
CA VAL A 70 -8.92 0.30 -4.32
C VAL A 70 -7.42 0.22 -4.50
N GLY A 71 -6.73 -0.40 -3.53
CA GLY A 71 -5.30 -0.63 -3.61
C GLY A 71 -4.85 -1.74 -2.66
N THR A 72 -4.60 -2.93 -3.21
CA THR A 72 -4.18 -4.09 -2.41
C THR A 72 -2.67 -4.27 -2.31
N LYS A 73 -1.91 -3.57 -3.17
CA LYS A 73 -0.45 -3.53 -3.12
C LYS A 73 0.01 -3.04 -1.77
N LYS A 74 1.08 -3.65 -1.22
CA LYS A 74 1.63 -3.32 0.10
C LYS A 74 1.95 -1.83 0.27
N GLN A 75 2.42 -1.19 -0.80
CA GLN A 75 2.75 0.23 -0.85
C GLN A 75 1.50 1.10 -0.81
N ALA A 76 0.39 0.64 -1.38
CA ALA A 76 -0.87 1.36 -1.46
C ALA A 76 -1.77 1.18 -0.22
N GLN A 77 -1.67 0.06 0.51
CA GLN A 77 -2.68 -0.33 1.49
C GLN A 77 -2.95 0.76 2.54
N GLN A 78 -1.91 1.32 3.15
CA GLN A 78 -2.09 2.32 4.21
C GLN A 78 -2.52 3.67 3.65
N ILE A 79 -1.90 4.10 2.53
CA ILE A 79 -2.19 5.36 1.87
C ILE A 79 -3.68 5.44 1.48
N VAL A 80 -4.20 4.36 0.89
CA VAL A 80 -5.61 4.29 0.48
C VAL A 80 -6.55 4.43 1.68
N VAL A 81 -6.21 3.85 2.84
CA VAL A 81 -7.03 3.99 4.05
C VAL A 81 -7.03 5.44 4.53
N ASP A 82 -5.85 6.02 4.69
CA ASP A 82 -5.68 7.37 5.25
C ASP A 82 -6.39 8.42 4.38
N GLU A 83 -6.20 8.35 3.07
CA GLU A 83 -6.78 9.31 2.11
C GLU A 83 -8.26 9.10 1.86
N ALA A 84 -8.76 7.85 1.89
CA ALA A 84 -10.19 7.60 1.82
C ALA A 84 -10.91 8.11 3.07
N LEU A 85 -10.36 7.90 4.26
CA LEU A 85 -10.91 8.43 5.50
C LEU A 85 -10.90 9.96 5.51
N ARG A 86 -9.80 10.59 5.09
CA ARG A 86 -9.69 12.05 4.96
C ARG A 86 -10.73 12.62 4.00
N SER A 87 -10.92 11.99 2.84
CA SER A 87 -11.87 12.45 1.83
C SER A 87 -13.32 12.05 2.12
N GLY A 88 -13.59 11.22 3.14
CA GLY A 88 -14.92 10.67 3.42
C GLY A 88 -15.43 9.74 2.32
N SER A 89 -14.50 9.01 1.71
CA SER A 89 -14.69 8.02 0.65
C SER A 89 -14.57 6.61 1.22
N PHE A 90 -14.96 5.61 0.44
CA PHE A 90 -14.84 4.21 0.82
C PHE A 90 -13.49 3.66 0.37
N PHE A 91 -13.04 2.55 0.96
CA PHE A 91 -11.79 1.91 0.56
C PHE A 91 -11.81 0.39 0.57
N VAL A 92 -10.90 -0.19 -0.22
CA VAL A 92 -10.50 -1.60 -0.18
C VAL A 92 -8.97 -1.65 -0.25
N ASN A 93 -8.34 -1.99 0.87
CA ASN A 93 -6.88 -2.03 1.01
C ASN A 93 -6.28 -3.45 1.07
N GLN A 94 -7.11 -4.47 1.32
CA GLN A 94 -6.62 -5.84 1.54
C GLN A 94 -6.71 -6.70 0.30
N ARG A 95 -7.92 -7.19 -0.04
CA ARG A 95 -8.14 -8.03 -1.21
C ARG A 95 -9.50 -7.73 -1.79
N TRP A 96 -9.57 -7.60 -3.11
CA TRP A 96 -10.84 -7.56 -3.80
C TRP A 96 -11.59 -8.90 -3.68
N LEU A 97 -12.78 -8.86 -3.09
CA LEU A 97 -13.68 -10.01 -3.06
C LEU A 97 -14.46 -10.02 -4.37
N GLY A 98 -14.32 -11.08 -5.17
CA GLY A 98 -15.09 -11.21 -6.41
C GLY A 98 -16.59 -11.12 -6.14
N GLY A 99 -17.28 -10.27 -6.90
CA GLY A 99 -18.67 -9.94 -6.69
C GLY A 99 -18.91 -8.78 -5.73
N LEU A 100 -17.88 -7.99 -5.37
CA LEU A 100 -18.03 -6.86 -4.45
C LEU A 100 -19.07 -5.86 -4.97
N LEU A 101 -19.00 -5.52 -6.25
CA LEU A 101 -19.91 -4.58 -6.89
C LEU A 101 -21.06 -5.33 -7.57
N THR A 102 -20.76 -6.40 -8.30
CA THR A 102 -21.77 -7.12 -9.10
C THR A 102 -22.73 -7.98 -8.28
N ASN A 103 -22.32 -8.43 -7.08
CA ASN A 103 -23.15 -9.17 -6.12
C ASN A 103 -23.29 -8.39 -4.79
N PHE A 104 -23.49 -7.08 -4.90
CA PHE A 104 -23.53 -6.18 -3.75
C PHE A 104 -24.55 -6.59 -2.68
N ARG A 105 -25.70 -7.14 -3.05
CA ARG A 105 -26.72 -7.62 -2.10
C ARG A 105 -26.17 -8.70 -1.15
N THR A 106 -25.29 -9.58 -1.62
CA THR A 106 -24.69 -10.63 -0.79
C THR A 106 -23.60 -10.05 0.12
N ILE A 107 -22.83 -9.10 -0.39
CA ILE A 107 -21.81 -8.38 0.37
C ILE A 107 -22.45 -7.57 1.49
N GLN A 108 -23.57 -6.88 1.23
CA GLN A 108 -24.33 -6.17 2.25
C GLN A 108 -24.80 -7.08 3.38
N LYS A 109 -25.15 -8.34 3.13
CA LYS A 109 -25.46 -9.30 4.20
C LYS A 109 -24.24 -9.59 5.09
N ARG A 110 -23.04 -9.67 4.50
CA ARG A 110 -21.78 -9.85 5.24
C ARG A 110 -21.39 -8.60 6.03
N VAL A 111 -21.62 -7.42 5.49
CA VAL A 111 -21.45 -6.14 6.21
C VAL A 111 -22.44 -6.05 7.37
N LYS A 112 -23.71 -6.41 7.15
CA LYS A 112 -24.70 -6.46 8.25
C LYS A 112 -24.26 -7.41 9.36
N ARG A 113 -23.75 -8.60 9.01
CA ARG A 113 -23.19 -9.54 9.98
C ARG A 113 -22.03 -8.95 10.79
N LEU A 114 -21.16 -8.14 10.17
CA LEU A 114 -20.09 -7.44 10.87
C LEU A 114 -20.67 -6.45 11.91
N ILE A 115 -21.65 -5.65 11.51
CA ILE A 115 -22.33 -4.69 12.40
C ILE A 115 -23.02 -5.41 13.56
N GLU A 116 -23.73 -6.51 13.30
CA GLU A 116 -24.35 -7.34 14.35
C GLU A 116 -23.32 -7.84 15.36
N ILE A 117 -22.13 -8.28 14.91
CA ILE A 117 -21.08 -8.75 15.81
C ILE A 117 -20.54 -7.61 16.68
N GLU A 118 -20.39 -6.41 16.14
CA GLU A 118 -19.97 -5.24 16.93
C GLU A 118 -21.03 -4.79 17.92
N GLU A 119 -22.31 -4.83 17.56
CA GLU A 119 -23.43 -4.54 18.47
C GLU A 119 -23.48 -5.56 19.62
N MET A 120 -23.25 -6.85 19.33
CA MET A 120 -23.14 -7.89 20.37
C MET A 120 -21.94 -7.66 21.29
N GLU A 121 -20.82 -7.14 20.76
CA GLU A 121 -19.63 -6.80 21.56
C GLU A 121 -19.87 -5.57 22.43
N ALA A 122 -20.51 -4.53 21.90
CA ALA A 122 -20.83 -3.31 22.62
C ALA A 122 -21.87 -3.53 23.74
N SER A 123 -22.81 -4.44 23.53
CA SER A 123 -23.85 -4.79 24.51
C SER A 123 -23.42 -5.82 25.55
N GLY A 124 -22.22 -6.41 25.43
CA GLY A 124 -21.74 -7.47 26.33
C GLY A 124 -22.42 -8.83 26.15
N LEU A 125 -23.32 -8.98 25.16
CA LEU A 125 -23.98 -10.24 24.83
C LEU A 125 -22.98 -11.34 24.44
N ILE A 126 -21.81 -10.97 23.91
CA ILE A 126 -20.75 -11.92 23.54
C ILE A 126 -20.26 -12.72 24.75
N ASP A 127 -20.22 -12.14 25.95
CA ASP A 127 -19.61 -12.77 27.12
C ASP A 127 -20.47 -13.89 27.72
N VAL A 128 -21.74 -13.98 27.31
CA VAL A 128 -22.66 -15.06 27.69
C VAL A 128 -22.30 -16.38 26.99
N TYR A 129 -21.62 -16.31 25.84
CA TYR A 129 -21.31 -17.48 25.03
C TYR A 129 -20.14 -18.29 25.60
N PRO A 130 -20.03 -19.59 25.27
CA PRO A 130 -18.85 -20.39 25.59
C PRO A 130 -17.58 -19.80 24.99
N LYS A 131 -16.45 -19.90 25.69
CA LYS A 131 -15.14 -19.36 25.23
C LYS A 131 -14.75 -19.80 23.81
N LYS A 132 -15.14 -21.00 23.39
CA LYS A 132 -14.90 -21.51 22.03
C LYS A 132 -15.68 -20.71 20.97
N GLU A 133 -16.94 -20.39 21.25
CA GLU A 133 -17.80 -19.61 20.35
C GLU A 133 -17.38 -18.15 20.31
N ILE A 134 -17.03 -17.57 21.47
CA ILE A 134 -16.42 -16.23 21.55
C ILE A 134 -15.19 -16.13 20.64
N ALA A 135 -14.29 -17.13 20.70
CA ALA A 135 -13.10 -17.15 19.86
C ALA A 135 -13.43 -17.24 18.35
N GLN A 136 -14.47 -17.99 17.98
CA GLN A 136 -14.94 -18.08 16.60
C GLN A 136 -15.55 -16.76 16.12
N ILE A 137 -16.39 -16.13 16.92
CA ILE A 137 -17.03 -14.84 16.61
C ILE A 137 -15.97 -13.75 16.47
N LYS A 138 -14.98 -13.68 17.38
CA LYS A 138 -13.87 -12.72 17.29
C LYS A 138 -13.03 -12.94 16.03
N LYS A 139 -12.78 -14.20 15.65
CA LYS A 139 -12.09 -14.53 14.40
C LYS A 139 -12.90 -14.16 13.17
N GLU A 140 -14.22 -14.36 13.21
CA GLU A 140 -15.15 -13.93 12.15
C GLU A 140 -15.13 -12.40 12.01
N LYS A 141 -15.26 -11.65 13.11
CA LYS A 141 -15.16 -10.19 13.14
C LYS A 141 -13.86 -9.71 12.54
N ALA A 142 -12.71 -10.19 13.03
CA ALA A 142 -11.40 -9.78 12.52
C ALA A 142 -11.26 -10.01 11.01
N LYS A 143 -11.81 -11.12 10.50
CA LYS A 143 -11.81 -11.40 9.06
C LYS A 143 -12.73 -10.45 8.29
N LEU A 144 -13.94 -10.21 8.78
CA LEU A 144 -14.90 -9.32 8.12
C LEU A 144 -14.41 -7.87 8.14
N GLU A 145 -13.90 -7.39 9.28
CA GLU A 145 -13.34 -6.04 9.43
C GLU A 145 -12.18 -5.81 8.46
N ASN A 146 -11.26 -6.79 8.35
CA ASN A 146 -10.10 -6.68 7.48
C ASN A 146 -10.49 -6.52 5.98
N PHE A 147 -11.58 -7.15 5.52
CA PHE A 147 -11.97 -7.09 4.10
C PHE A 147 -13.09 -6.10 3.80
N LEU A 148 -13.98 -5.83 4.75
CA LEU A 148 -15.22 -5.07 4.54
C LEU A 148 -15.29 -3.79 5.36
N GLY A 149 -14.33 -3.51 6.26
CA GLY A 149 -14.34 -2.33 7.12
C GLY A 149 -14.46 -1.03 6.32
N GLY A 150 -13.70 -0.91 5.23
CA GLY A 150 -13.72 0.29 4.38
C GLY A 150 -14.98 0.50 3.52
N ILE A 151 -15.88 -0.49 3.46
CA ILE A 151 -17.18 -0.39 2.77
C ILE A 151 -18.36 -0.58 3.74
N LYS A 152 -18.11 -0.55 5.03
CA LYS A 152 -19.12 -0.80 6.07
C LYS A 152 -20.28 0.20 6.02
N GLU A 153 -19.97 1.46 5.75
CA GLU A 153 -20.96 2.55 5.64
C GLU A 153 -21.60 2.66 4.25
N MET A 154 -21.18 1.81 3.29
CA MET A 154 -21.62 1.87 1.91
C MET A 154 -23.02 1.26 1.75
N LYS A 155 -24.04 2.12 1.60
CA LYS A 155 -25.45 1.71 1.40
C LYS A 155 -25.83 1.49 -0.06
N LYS A 156 -25.15 2.16 -0.98
CA LYS A 156 -25.37 2.11 -2.44
C LYS A 156 -24.04 1.86 -3.12
N LEU A 157 -24.08 1.44 -4.39
CA LEU A 157 -22.88 1.33 -5.22
C LEU A 157 -22.16 2.69 -5.32
N PRO A 158 -20.83 2.70 -5.43
CA PRO A 158 -20.08 3.93 -5.65
C PRO A 158 -20.36 4.49 -7.05
N ASN A 159 -20.22 5.81 -7.18
CA ASN A 159 -20.36 6.53 -8.44
C ASN A 159 -19.09 6.49 -9.29
N ALA A 160 -17.95 6.26 -8.66
CA ALA A 160 -16.66 6.08 -9.32
C ALA A 160 -15.77 5.16 -8.48
N ILE A 161 -14.82 4.50 -9.14
CA ILE A 161 -13.75 3.78 -8.46
C ILE A 161 -12.40 4.35 -8.85
N PHE A 162 -11.49 4.44 -7.89
CA PHE A 162 -10.08 4.77 -8.11
C PHE A 162 -9.23 3.54 -7.82
N VAL A 163 -8.48 3.05 -8.80
CA VAL A 163 -7.76 1.78 -8.74
C VAL A 163 -6.26 1.98 -8.88
N ILE A 164 -5.48 1.37 -7.98
CA ILE A 164 -4.02 1.33 -8.08
C ILE A 164 -3.63 -0.02 -8.67
N ASP A 165 -2.93 0.00 -9.81
CA ASP A 165 -2.58 -1.16 -10.62
C ASP A 165 -3.82 -1.95 -11.11
N PRO A 166 -4.42 -1.56 -12.25
CA PRO A 166 -5.57 -2.28 -12.81
C PRO A 166 -5.23 -3.70 -13.29
N LYS A 167 -3.96 -4.07 -13.43
CA LYS A 167 -3.57 -5.44 -13.80
C LYS A 167 -3.70 -6.38 -12.60
N GLU A 168 -3.23 -5.96 -11.43
CA GLU A 168 -3.46 -6.69 -10.19
C GLU A 168 -4.95 -6.65 -9.81
N GLU A 169 -5.60 -5.48 -9.92
CA GLU A 169 -7.02 -5.27 -9.61
C GLU A 169 -7.98 -5.48 -10.78
N HIS A 170 -7.65 -6.38 -11.70
CA HIS A 170 -8.45 -6.65 -12.91
C HIS A 170 -9.91 -7.02 -12.61
N ASN A 171 -10.18 -7.69 -11.48
CA ASN A 171 -11.53 -8.03 -11.06
C ASN A 171 -12.36 -6.79 -10.71
N ALA A 172 -11.76 -5.81 -10.03
CA ALA A 172 -12.43 -4.56 -9.67
C ALA A 172 -12.81 -3.77 -10.93
N VAL A 173 -11.85 -3.65 -11.86
CA VAL A 173 -12.05 -2.97 -13.15
C VAL A 173 -13.13 -3.67 -13.99
N ALA A 174 -13.08 -5.00 -14.08
CA ALA A 174 -14.06 -5.78 -14.84
C ALA A 174 -15.48 -5.66 -14.27
N GLU A 175 -15.63 -5.69 -12.95
CA GLU A 175 -16.91 -5.51 -12.29
C GLU A 175 -17.48 -4.09 -12.46
N ALA A 176 -16.64 -3.06 -12.31
CA ALA A 176 -17.05 -1.67 -12.50
C ALA A 176 -17.48 -1.41 -13.95
N LYS A 177 -16.70 -1.88 -14.93
CA LYS A 177 -17.02 -1.77 -16.35
C LYS A 177 -18.35 -2.44 -16.70
N LYS A 178 -18.64 -3.60 -16.11
CA LYS A 178 -19.92 -4.31 -16.31
C LYS A 178 -21.12 -3.53 -15.78
N LEU A 179 -20.92 -2.71 -14.74
CA LEU A 179 -21.96 -1.89 -14.12
C LEU A 179 -22.02 -0.47 -14.68
N GLY A 180 -21.11 -0.10 -15.59
CA GLY A 180 -21.00 1.27 -16.11
C GLY A 180 -20.50 2.28 -15.09
N ILE A 181 -19.76 1.84 -14.07
CA ILE A 181 -19.14 2.73 -13.08
C ILE A 181 -17.80 3.21 -13.66
N PRO A 182 -17.56 4.52 -13.77
CA PRO A 182 -16.30 5.07 -14.30
C PRO A 182 -15.11 4.66 -13.45
N VAL A 183 -14.03 4.26 -14.12
CA VAL A 183 -12.79 3.76 -13.52
C VAL A 183 -11.66 4.76 -13.75
N PHE A 184 -11.18 5.32 -12.65
CA PHE A 184 -9.95 6.09 -12.59
C PHE A 184 -8.82 5.16 -12.14
N ALA A 185 -7.66 5.21 -12.78
CA ALA A 185 -6.58 4.31 -12.38
C ALA A 185 -5.18 4.85 -12.56
N MET A 186 -4.30 4.49 -11.62
CA MET A 186 -2.85 4.57 -11.82
C MET A 186 -2.41 3.44 -12.76
N VAL A 187 -1.88 3.80 -13.93
CA VAL A 187 -1.43 2.83 -14.93
C VAL A 187 0.08 2.93 -15.13
N ASP A 188 0.79 1.85 -14.78
CA ASP A 188 2.19 1.70 -15.15
C ASP A 188 2.29 1.11 -16.58
N THR A 189 3.47 1.17 -17.16
CA THR A 189 3.91 0.63 -18.45
C THR A 189 3.51 -0.82 -18.74
N ASN A 190 3.17 -1.63 -17.73
CA ASN A 190 2.75 -3.02 -17.88
C ASN A 190 1.22 -3.20 -18.00
N CYS A 191 0.43 -2.14 -17.79
CA CYS A 191 -1.03 -2.13 -17.78
C CYS A 191 -1.61 -1.78 -19.16
N ASP A 192 -2.89 -2.11 -19.39
CA ASP A 192 -3.62 -1.64 -20.58
C ASP A 192 -4.34 -0.32 -20.27
N PRO A 193 -3.96 0.82 -20.89
CA PRO A 193 -4.59 2.11 -20.63
C PRO A 193 -6.03 2.18 -21.16
N GLU A 194 -6.42 1.33 -22.12
CA GLU A 194 -7.78 1.30 -22.69
C GLU A 194 -8.77 0.52 -21.81
N ALA A 195 -8.28 -0.17 -20.77
CA ALA A 195 -9.12 -0.90 -19.84
C ALA A 195 -9.88 0.02 -18.87
N VAL A 196 -9.44 1.27 -18.73
CA VAL A 196 -9.90 2.25 -17.75
C VAL A 196 -10.35 3.54 -18.46
N ASP A 197 -11.27 4.28 -17.84
CA ASP A 197 -11.87 5.47 -18.45
C ASP A 197 -10.96 6.70 -18.29
N TYR A 198 -10.32 6.83 -17.13
CA TYR A 198 -9.38 7.92 -16.81
C TYR A 198 -8.02 7.33 -16.40
N PRO A 199 -7.16 6.96 -17.37
CA PRO A 199 -5.82 6.46 -17.09
C PRO A 199 -4.87 7.59 -16.66
N ILE A 200 -4.17 7.39 -15.54
CA ILE A 200 -3.08 8.26 -15.07
C ILE A 200 -1.77 7.49 -15.18
N ALA A 201 -0.98 7.79 -16.20
CA ALA A 201 0.31 7.14 -16.44
C ALA A 201 1.28 7.47 -15.30
N SER A 202 1.57 6.48 -14.45
CA SER A 202 2.30 6.70 -13.20
C SER A 202 2.93 5.42 -12.67
N ASN A 203 3.97 5.59 -11.84
CA ASN A 203 4.59 4.52 -11.08
C ASN A 203 3.66 4.04 -9.94
N ASP A 204 3.33 2.76 -9.93
CA ASP A 204 2.45 2.13 -8.95
C ASP A 204 3.20 1.30 -7.88
N ASP A 205 4.52 1.15 -8.01
CA ASP A 205 5.37 0.41 -7.07
C ASP A 205 6.07 1.32 -6.04
N GLY A 206 6.21 2.61 -6.37
CA GLY A 206 6.84 3.62 -5.52
C GLY A 206 5.91 4.18 -4.46
N ASN A 207 6.25 4.05 -3.18
CA ASN A 207 5.43 4.56 -2.06
C ASN A 207 5.11 6.06 -2.20
N SER A 208 6.11 6.88 -2.51
CA SER A 208 5.92 8.33 -2.69
C SER A 208 5.09 8.69 -3.92
N SER A 209 5.21 7.92 -5.00
CA SER A 209 4.42 8.10 -6.22
C SER A 209 2.96 7.79 -5.98
N VAL A 210 2.68 6.61 -5.41
CA VAL A 210 1.32 6.20 -5.02
C VAL A 210 0.71 7.21 -4.07
N LYS A 211 1.46 7.65 -3.06
CA LYS A 211 1.01 8.67 -2.11
C LYS A 211 0.57 9.94 -2.81
N LEU A 212 1.44 10.50 -3.65
CA LEU A 212 1.17 11.76 -4.35
C LEU A 212 -0.10 11.68 -5.21
N ILE A 213 -0.25 10.63 -6.02
CA ILE A 213 -1.41 10.51 -6.91
C ILE A 213 -2.70 10.27 -6.12
N VAL A 214 -2.67 9.44 -5.08
CA VAL A 214 -3.85 9.20 -4.24
C VAL A 214 -4.25 10.46 -3.48
N GLU A 215 -3.28 11.21 -2.94
CA GLU A 215 -3.52 12.50 -2.27
C GLU A 215 -4.17 13.51 -3.22
N LEU A 216 -3.70 13.62 -4.47
CA LEU A 216 -4.30 14.49 -5.48
C LEU A 216 -5.75 14.11 -5.78
N MET A 217 -6.05 12.82 -5.95
CA MET A 217 -7.43 12.37 -6.22
C MET A 217 -8.34 12.54 -5.00
N ALA A 218 -7.82 12.34 -3.79
CA ALA A 218 -8.55 12.63 -2.57
C ALA A 218 -8.79 14.14 -2.38
N ASP A 219 -7.82 14.98 -2.76
CA ASP A 219 -7.97 16.43 -2.77
C ASP A 219 -9.06 16.90 -3.71
N ALA A 220 -9.24 16.30 -4.90
CA ALA A 220 -10.36 16.62 -5.78
C ALA A 220 -11.72 16.45 -5.09
N ILE A 221 -11.86 15.40 -4.27
CA ILE A 221 -13.08 15.10 -3.52
C ILE A 221 -13.25 16.06 -2.34
N VAL A 222 -12.15 16.44 -1.68
CA VAL A 222 -12.14 17.38 -0.56
C VAL A 222 -12.42 18.81 -1.04
N GLU A 223 -11.88 19.21 -2.18
CA GLU A 223 -12.11 20.51 -2.82
C GLU A 223 -13.59 20.71 -3.12
N ALA A 224 -14.25 19.70 -3.71
CA ALA A 224 -15.68 19.72 -3.99
C ALA A 224 -16.54 19.93 -2.72
N LYS A 225 -16.01 19.58 -1.54
CA LYS A 225 -16.67 19.76 -0.24
C LYS A 225 -16.28 21.06 0.47
N GLY A 226 -15.42 21.88 -0.14
CA GLY A 226 -14.88 23.11 0.45
C GLY A 226 -13.86 22.86 1.57
N GLY A 227 -13.20 21.69 1.59
CA GLY A 227 -12.19 21.35 2.59
C GLY A 227 -10.79 21.89 2.25
N LEU A 228 -9.84 21.68 3.16
CA LEU A 228 -8.44 22.06 2.98
C LEU A 228 -7.70 21.03 2.11
N LEU A 229 -7.04 21.50 1.05
CA LEU A 229 -6.24 20.68 0.14
C LEU A 229 -4.88 20.38 0.76
N SER A 230 -4.35 19.16 0.54
CA SER A 230 -3.01 18.79 1.03
C SER A 230 -1.91 19.11 0.01
N VAL A 231 -2.16 18.80 -1.26
CA VAL A 231 -1.15 18.87 -2.33
C VAL A 231 -1.63 19.67 -3.53
N ALA A 232 -2.91 19.59 -3.89
CA ALA A 232 -3.42 20.28 -5.07
C ALA A 232 -3.19 21.80 -5.00
N TYR A 233 -2.70 22.37 -6.11
CA TYR A 233 -2.35 23.78 -6.30
C TYR A 233 -1.21 24.32 -5.40
N ASN A 234 -0.52 23.46 -4.64
CA ASN A 234 0.73 23.83 -3.98
C ASN A 234 1.87 23.79 -5.00
N ILE A 235 1.88 24.78 -5.90
CA ILE A 235 2.95 24.96 -6.88
C ILE A 235 4.11 25.63 -6.15
N GLU A 236 5.11 24.84 -5.76
CA GLU A 236 6.41 25.39 -5.37
C GLU A 236 6.99 26.13 -6.57
N GLU A 237 7.14 27.46 -6.47
CA GLU A 237 7.82 28.27 -7.49
C GLU A 237 9.27 27.78 -7.64
N GLY A 238 9.61 27.29 -8.82
CA GLY A 238 10.94 26.79 -9.16
C GLY A 238 11.12 26.76 -10.68
N GLU A 239 12.35 26.50 -11.13
CA GLU A 239 12.66 26.41 -12.56
C GLU A 239 11.76 25.38 -13.27
N ASP A 240 11.30 25.73 -14.47
CA ASP A 240 10.54 24.83 -15.34
C ASP A 240 11.39 23.62 -15.71
N ILE A 241 11.05 22.47 -15.14
CA ILE A 241 11.75 21.21 -15.40
C ILE A 241 11.24 20.65 -16.72
N THR A 242 12.17 20.32 -17.62
CA THR A 242 11.85 19.67 -18.89
C THR A 242 12.03 18.16 -18.81
N MET A 243 11.49 17.43 -19.78
CA MET A 243 11.70 15.99 -19.87
C MET A 243 13.19 15.61 -20.11
N ALA A 244 14.01 16.53 -20.64
CA ALA A 244 15.44 16.33 -20.74
C ALA A 244 16.10 16.28 -19.35
N ASP A 245 15.68 17.16 -18.45
CA ASP A 245 16.17 17.21 -17.06
C ASP A 245 15.74 15.97 -16.27
N VAL A 246 14.54 15.45 -16.54
CA VAL A 246 14.07 14.17 -16.00
C VAL A 246 15.02 13.04 -16.38
N ILE A 247 15.46 12.97 -17.65
CA ILE A 247 16.42 11.94 -18.08
C ILE A 247 17.75 12.09 -17.34
N VAL A 248 18.30 13.31 -17.25
CA VAL A 248 19.55 13.56 -16.54
C VAL A 248 19.44 13.10 -15.09
N ASN A 249 18.35 13.46 -14.40
CA ASN A 249 18.10 13.03 -13.02
C ASN A 249 18.01 11.50 -12.89
N VAL A 250 17.36 10.84 -13.85
CA VAL A 250 17.28 9.37 -13.89
C VAL A 250 18.66 8.76 -14.08
N GLU A 251 19.47 9.27 -15.00
CA GLU A 251 20.83 8.79 -15.25
C GLU A 251 21.73 8.96 -14.02
N GLU A 252 21.66 10.10 -13.35
CA GLU A 252 22.38 10.37 -12.10
C GLU A 252 21.97 9.41 -10.98
N LYS A 253 20.66 9.22 -10.75
CA LYS A 253 20.13 8.28 -9.75
C LYS A 253 20.57 6.85 -10.03
N ILE A 254 20.58 6.44 -11.30
CA ILE A 254 21.04 5.09 -11.66
C ILE A 254 22.55 4.96 -11.40
N ALA A 255 23.35 5.94 -11.80
CA ALA A 255 24.78 5.95 -11.54
C ALA A 255 25.10 5.90 -10.03
N GLU A 256 24.36 6.64 -9.22
CA GLU A 256 24.48 6.62 -7.77
C GLU A 256 24.12 5.25 -7.18
N ASN A 257 23.01 4.65 -7.61
CA ASN A 257 22.60 3.33 -7.14
C ASN A 257 23.62 2.24 -7.52
N ASP A 258 24.20 2.32 -8.72
CA ASP A 258 25.27 1.44 -9.16
C ASP A 258 26.54 1.60 -8.31
N ARG A 259 26.92 2.84 -7.95
CA ARG A 259 28.03 3.11 -7.02
C ARG A 259 27.75 2.49 -5.64
N ARG A 260 26.56 2.73 -5.07
CA ARG A 260 26.13 2.17 -3.78
C ARG A 260 26.11 0.63 -3.82
N ARG A 261 25.70 0.03 -4.94
CA ARG A 261 25.70 -1.43 -5.12
C ARG A 261 27.11 -2.00 -5.18
N ARG A 262 28.04 -1.33 -5.87
CA ARG A 262 29.46 -1.72 -5.90
C ARG A 262 30.08 -1.65 -4.51
N GLN A 263 29.87 -0.55 -3.78
CA GLN A 263 30.31 -0.39 -2.39
C GLN A 263 29.78 -1.51 -1.48
N ARG A 264 28.47 -1.78 -1.49
CA ARG A 264 27.89 -2.89 -0.70
C ARG A 264 28.47 -4.26 -1.07
N ASN A 265 28.76 -4.50 -2.35
CA ASN A 265 29.36 -5.76 -2.78
C ASN A 265 30.82 -5.88 -2.33
N GLU A 266 31.58 -4.79 -2.36
CA GLU A 266 32.95 -4.71 -1.84
C GLU A 266 32.97 -4.91 -0.32
N GLU A 267 32.07 -4.26 0.43
CA GLU A 267 31.90 -4.47 1.87
C GLU A 267 31.55 -5.93 2.20
N ARG A 268 30.65 -6.56 1.45
CA ARG A 268 30.32 -7.98 1.63
C ARG A 268 31.52 -8.89 1.35
N ARG A 269 32.31 -8.59 0.32
CA ARG A 269 33.55 -9.33 -0.02
C ARG A 269 34.61 -9.15 1.06
N ALA A 270 34.82 -7.92 1.56
CA ALA A 270 35.74 -7.62 2.64
C ALA A 270 35.33 -8.32 3.95
N ALA A 271 34.03 -8.29 4.29
CA ALA A 271 33.48 -8.99 5.45
C ALA A 271 33.64 -10.52 5.34
N GLN A 272 33.51 -11.07 4.13
CA GLN A 272 33.71 -12.50 3.88
C GLN A 272 35.20 -12.89 3.91
N ALA A 273 36.11 -12.02 3.47
CA ALA A 273 37.55 -12.21 3.57
C ALA A 273 38.06 -12.10 5.03
N ASN A 274 37.42 -11.28 5.86
CA ASN A 274 37.77 -11.11 7.27
C ASN A 274 37.16 -12.16 8.20
N ARG A 275 36.29 -13.06 7.68
CA ARG A 275 35.88 -14.27 8.40
C ARG A 275 37.06 -15.24 8.41
N ARG A 276 37.71 -15.39 9.57
CA ARG A 276 38.72 -16.44 9.82
C ARG A 276 38.23 -17.77 9.22
N PRO A 277 39.03 -18.47 8.40
CA PRO A 277 38.65 -19.79 7.92
C PRO A 277 38.41 -20.68 9.13
N TYR A 278 37.26 -21.36 9.16
CA TYR A 278 36.96 -22.36 10.18
C TYR A 278 38.04 -23.44 10.11
N ASN A 279 38.93 -23.48 11.11
CA ASN A 279 40.06 -24.37 11.13
C ASN A 279 39.57 -25.81 11.34
N ARG A 280 39.57 -26.61 10.27
CA ARG A 280 39.02 -27.97 10.23
C ARG A 280 39.99 -29.01 10.81
N ASP A 281 41.21 -28.61 11.18
CA ASP A 281 42.32 -29.51 11.51
C ASP A 281 42.40 -29.93 12.99
N ASN A 282 41.44 -29.56 13.84
CA ASN A 282 41.44 -29.99 15.24
C ASN A 282 40.64 -31.28 15.52
N ARG A 283 40.53 -32.18 14.52
CA ARG A 283 39.85 -33.49 14.66
C ARG A 283 40.77 -34.70 14.83
N ASN A 284 42.09 -34.55 14.66
CA ASN A 284 43.02 -35.67 14.83
C ASN A 284 44.20 -35.28 15.74
N GLY A 285 44.00 -35.42 17.05
CA GLY A 285 45.03 -35.24 18.06
C GLY A 285 44.79 -36.20 19.21
N ASN A 286 45.24 -37.44 19.03
CA ASN A 286 45.34 -38.43 20.09
C ASN A 286 46.41 -37.94 21.10
N GLY A 287 45.97 -37.29 22.19
CA GLY A 287 46.79 -36.88 23.32
C GLY A 287 46.18 -37.39 24.63
N PRO A 288 46.98 -37.79 25.64
CA PRO A 288 46.54 -38.70 26.68
C PRO A 288 45.48 -38.09 27.60
N ARG A 289 44.36 -38.80 27.78
CA ARG A 289 43.30 -38.49 28.75
C ARG A 289 43.85 -38.63 30.17
N SER A 290 44.20 -37.51 30.82
CA SER A 290 44.28 -37.46 32.29
C SER A 290 42.89 -37.18 32.85
N GLY A 291 42.37 -38.12 33.63
CA GLY A 291 41.05 -38.05 34.22
C GLY A 291 40.96 -37.01 35.35
N LYS A 292 39.86 -36.25 35.35
CA LYS A 292 39.24 -35.73 36.57
C LYS A 292 37.74 -36.06 36.52
N PRO A 293 37.15 -36.69 37.55
CA PRO A 293 35.74 -37.06 37.54
C PRO A 293 34.85 -35.80 37.61
N PHE A 294 33.74 -35.87 36.86
CA PHE A 294 32.76 -34.80 36.71
C PHE A 294 31.91 -34.69 37.97
N VAL A 295 31.96 -33.56 38.68
CA VAL A 295 31.06 -33.25 39.80
C VAL A 295 29.78 -32.64 39.23
N LYS A 296 28.63 -33.30 39.42
CA LYS A 296 27.31 -32.75 39.09
C LYS A 296 27.06 -31.49 39.94
N LYS A 297 26.89 -30.33 39.31
CA LYS A 297 26.30 -29.15 39.95
C LYS A 297 24.78 -29.32 39.96
N GLU A 298 24.19 -29.37 41.16
CA GLU A 298 22.75 -29.28 41.37
C GLU A 298 22.23 -27.91 40.93
N THR A 299 21.18 -27.91 40.12
CA THR A 299 20.44 -26.72 39.72
C THR A 299 19.53 -26.26 40.85
N VAL A 300 19.87 -25.15 41.49
CA VAL A 300 18.97 -24.45 42.42
C VAL A 300 17.85 -23.80 41.61
N LYS A 301 16.59 -24.19 41.88
CA LYS A 301 15.39 -23.54 41.34
C LYS A 301 15.29 -22.10 41.90
N PRO A 302 14.97 -21.09 41.07
CA PRO A 302 14.75 -19.73 41.56
C PRO A 302 13.49 -19.68 42.43
N ALA A 303 13.62 -19.08 43.61
CA ALA A 303 12.56 -18.90 44.59
C ALA A 303 11.48 -17.92 44.09
N ALA A 304 10.23 -18.25 44.38
CA ALA A 304 9.06 -17.45 44.11
C ALA A 304 9.13 -16.12 44.90
N THR A 305 8.96 -15.01 44.19
CA THR A 305 8.62 -13.71 44.79
C THR A 305 7.21 -13.79 45.37
N THR A 306 7.12 -13.78 46.69
CA THR A 306 5.88 -13.58 47.45
C THR A 306 5.40 -12.15 47.30
N GLU A 307 4.21 -11.99 46.71
CA GLU A 307 3.36 -10.81 46.86
C GLU A 307 2.95 -10.62 48.33
N ALA A 308 2.90 -9.35 48.75
CA ALA A 308 2.51 -8.92 50.08
C ALA A 308 0.99 -9.12 50.29
N ALA A 309 0.63 -9.73 51.42
CA ALA A 309 -0.74 -9.73 51.93
C ALA A 309 -1.03 -8.43 52.70
N PRO A 310 -2.27 -7.89 52.66
CA PRO A 310 -2.64 -6.68 53.38
C PRO A 310 -2.88 -6.95 54.87
N ALA A 311 -2.57 -5.96 55.71
CA ALA A 311 -2.75 -6.00 57.16
C ALA A 311 -4.24 -6.00 57.58
N PRO A 312 -4.64 -6.72 58.63
CA PRO A 312 -5.98 -6.62 59.20
C PRO A 312 -6.11 -5.43 60.16
N ALA A 313 -7.29 -4.82 60.16
CA ALA A 313 -7.72 -3.76 61.06
C ALA A 313 -7.83 -4.24 62.51
N ALA A 314 -7.46 -3.37 63.46
CA ALA A 314 -7.80 -3.49 64.86
C ALA A 314 -9.07 -2.68 65.17
N GLU A 315 -9.83 -3.14 66.18
CA GLU A 315 -10.93 -2.42 66.84
C GLU A 315 -10.57 -0.99 67.27
#